data_AF-A0A7L3SG81-F1
#
_entry.id   AF-A0A7L3SG81-F1
#
_cell.length_a   1.000
_cell.length_b   1.000
_cell.length_c   1.000
_cell.angle_alpha   90.00
_cell.angle_beta   90.00
_cell.angle_gamma   90.00
#
_symmetry.space_group_name_H-M   'P 1'
#
loop_
_entity.id
_entity.type
_entity.pdbx_description
1 polymer ?
#
loop_
_entity_poly.entity_id
_entity_poly.type
_entity_poly.pdbx_seq_one_letter_code
_entity_poly.pdbx_strand_id
1 'polypeptide(L)'
;QRNRKMGMGRKKFNMDPKKGIQFLVENELLRHTAEDIARFLYKGEGLNKTAIGDYLGERSWGVVLGFVGAVEDLGCPPCFPPPPPRQFLWSFRLPGEAQKIDRMMEAFAQRYCLCNP
;
A
#
# COMPACT_ATOMS: atom_id res chain seq x y z
N GLN A 1 -21.32 13.30 7.33
CA GLN A 1 -20.14 13.65 8.16
C GLN A 1 -18.92 12.74 7.92
N ARG A 2 -19.09 11.42 7.74
CA ARG A 2 -18.00 10.45 7.49
C ARG A 2 -17.09 10.79 6.29
N ASN A 3 -17.65 11.15 5.13
CA ASN A 3 -16.87 11.56 3.95
C ASN A 3 -15.99 12.80 4.21
N ARG A 4 -16.44 13.72 5.06
CA ARG A 4 -15.70 14.93 5.40
C ARG A 4 -14.49 14.61 6.28
N LYS A 5 -14.64 13.67 7.23
CA LYS A 5 -13.53 13.15 8.03
C LYS A 5 -12.55 12.32 7.19
N MET A 6 -13.05 11.52 6.23
CA MET A 6 -12.19 10.81 5.27
C MET A 6 -11.34 11.76 4.43
N GLY A 7 -11.93 12.84 3.90
CA GLY A 7 -11.18 13.86 3.17
C GLY A 7 -10.09 14.51 4.02
N MET A 8 -10.36 14.78 5.31
CA MET A 8 -9.35 15.29 6.24
C MET A 8 -8.25 14.26 6.55
N GLY A 9 -8.61 12.98 6.72
CA GLY A 9 -7.64 11.90 6.94
C GLY A 9 -6.70 11.71 5.75
N ARG A 10 -7.22 11.77 4.51
CA ARG A 10 -6.41 11.73 3.28
C ARG A 10 -5.44 12.91 3.18
N LYS A 11 -5.92 14.14 3.49
CA LYS A 11 -5.04 15.33 3.53
C LYS A 11 -3.95 15.19 4.59
N LYS A 12 -4.29 14.71 5.79
CA LYS A 12 -3.32 14.42 6.85
C LYS A 12 -2.31 13.37 6.40
N PHE A 13 -2.74 12.29 5.75
CA PHE A 13 -1.86 11.27 5.21
C PHE A 13 -0.86 11.84 4.19
N ASN A 14 -1.31 12.73 3.31
CA ASN A 14 -0.43 13.35 2.31
C ASN A 14 0.61 14.29 2.93
N MET A 15 0.39 14.80 4.15
CA MET A 15 1.36 15.60 4.90
C MET A 15 2.26 14.72 5.78
N ASP A 16 1.66 13.77 6.49
CA ASP A 16 2.31 12.85 7.41
C ASP A 16 1.56 11.51 7.36
N PRO A 17 2.11 10.51 6.66
CA PRO A 17 1.43 9.22 6.45
C PRO A 17 1.08 8.51 7.76
N LYS A 18 1.97 8.59 8.76
CA LYS A 18 1.77 7.94 10.07
C LYS A 18 0.61 8.59 10.81
N LYS A 19 0.60 9.92 10.92
CA LYS A 19 -0.50 10.66 11.57
C LYS A 19 -1.81 10.54 10.80
N GLY A 20 -1.75 10.46 9.47
CA GLY A 20 -2.92 10.25 8.62
C GLY A 20 -3.61 8.92 8.92
N ILE A 21 -2.87 7.81 8.95
CA ILE A 21 -3.42 6.49 9.30
C ILE A 21 -3.93 6.48 10.73
N GLN A 22 -3.17 7.03 11.68
CA GLN A 22 -3.60 7.12 13.08
C GLN A 22 -4.94 7.86 13.21
N PHE A 23 -5.08 9.02 12.57
CA PHE A 23 -6.32 9.79 12.58
C PHE A 23 -7.51 9.01 11.98
N LEU A 24 -7.27 8.26 10.90
CA LEU A 24 -8.30 7.42 10.27
C LEU A 24 -8.73 6.28 11.21
N VAL A 25 -7.80 5.69 11.95
CA VAL A 25 -8.06 4.64 12.93
C VAL A 25 -8.82 5.17 14.14
N GLU A 26 -8.38 6.29 14.71
CA GLU A 26 -9.02 6.93 15.87
C GLU A 26 -10.45 7.40 15.58
N ASN A 27 -10.74 7.74 14.32
CA ASN A 27 -12.09 8.12 13.90
C ASN A 27 -12.93 6.94 13.39
N GLU A 28 -12.48 5.70 13.59
CA GLU A 28 -13.15 4.46 13.16
C GLU A 28 -13.43 4.43 11.65
N LEU A 29 -12.61 5.15 10.87
CA LEU A 29 -12.70 5.21 9.40
C LEU A 29 -11.89 4.10 8.74
N LEU A 30 -10.86 3.61 9.42
CA LEU A 30 -9.95 2.57 8.98
C LEU A 30 -9.65 1.64 10.16
N ARG A 31 -9.59 0.33 9.93
CA ARG A 31 -9.14 -0.60 10.98
C ARG A 31 -7.62 -0.55 11.09
N HIS A 32 -7.10 -0.71 12.30
CA HIS A 32 -5.66 -0.79 12.56
C HIS A 32 -5.09 -2.18 12.24
N THR A 33 -5.43 -2.71 11.08
CA THR A 33 -5.02 -4.01 10.57
C THR A 33 -4.22 -3.80 9.29
N ALA A 34 -3.18 -4.62 9.10
CA ALA A 34 -2.28 -4.46 7.96
C ALA A 34 -3.01 -4.57 6.62
N GLU A 35 -3.99 -5.47 6.51
CA GLU A 35 -4.83 -5.64 5.32
C GLU A 35 -5.71 -4.42 5.02
N ASP A 36 -6.40 -3.85 6.01
CA ASP A 36 -7.26 -2.69 5.78
C ASP A 36 -6.43 -1.46 5.39
N ILE A 37 -5.28 -1.26 6.06
CA ILE A 37 -4.34 -0.19 5.71
C ILE A 37 -3.82 -0.38 4.29
N ALA A 38 -3.43 -1.61 3.92
CA ALA A 38 -2.99 -1.95 2.58
C ALA A 38 -4.07 -1.67 1.52
N ARG A 39 -5.31 -2.12 1.73
CA ARG A 39 -6.44 -1.85 0.83
C ARG A 39 -6.71 -0.34 0.67
N PHE A 40 -6.59 0.42 1.77
CA PHE A 40 -6.74 1.88 1.74
C PHE A 40 -5.65 2.56 0.90
N LEU A 41 -4.38 2.17 1.12
CA LEU A 41 -3.24 2.67 0.35
C LEU A 41 -3.40 2.32 -1.13
N TYR A 42 -3.80 1.09 -1.44
CA TYR A 42 -3.97 0.60 -2.81
C TYR A 42 -5.08 1.36 -3.53
N LYS A 43 -6.23 1.58 -2.88
CA LYS A 43 -7.33 2.34 -3.45
C LYS A 43 -6.88 3.75 -3.87
N GLY A 44 -5.88 4.32 -3.19
CA GLY A 44 -5.12 5.49 -3.65
C GLY A 44 -5.93 6.77 -3.87
N GLU A 45 -7.20 6.78 -3.50
CA GLU A 45 -8.15 7.80 -3.91
C GLU A 45 -7.89 9.11 -3.16
N GLY A 46 -7.19 10.05 -3.81
CA GLY A 46 -6.75 11.30 -3.19
C GLY A 46 -5.53 11.17 -2.28
N LEU A 47 -4.77 10.07 -2.39
CA LEU A 47 -3.50 9.86 -1.70
C LEU A 47 -2.32 10.18 -2.62
N ASN A 48 -1.27 10.77 -2.06
CA ASN A 48 -0.04 11.04 -2.79
C ASN A 48 0.77 9.75 -2.92
N LYS A 49 1.08 9.35 -4.17
CA LYS A 49 1.87 8.14 -4.47
C LYS A 49 3.26 8.14 -3.83
N THR A 50 3.85 9.31 -3.62
CA THR A 50 5.13 9.45 -2.91
C THR A 50 4.95 9.13 -1.42
N ALA A 51 3.91 9.68 -0.79
CA ALA A 51 3.58 9.43 0.61
C ALA A 51 3.24 7.95 0.87
N ILE A 52 2.61 7.28 -0.10
CA ILE A 52 2.38 5.83 -0.06
C ILE A 52 3.72 5.07 -0.08
N GLY A 53 4.62 5.42 -1.00
CA GLY A 53 5.94 4.80 -1.11
C GLY A 53 6.78 4.98 0.18
N ASP A 54 6.82 6.19 0.72
CA ASP A 54 7.52 6.46 1.99
C ASP A 54 6.93 5.68 3.15
N TYR A 55 5.59 5.61 3.25
CA TYR A 55 4.92 4.85 4.30
C TYR A 55 5.19 3.35 4.19
N LEU A 56 5.11 2.79 2.99
CA LEU A 56 5.41 1.37 2.75
C LEU A 56 6.88 1.05 3.03
N GLY A 57 7.79 1.97 2.70
CA GLY A 57 9.23 1.79 2.96
C GLY A 57 9.60 1.81 4.44
N GLU A 58 8.83 2.53 5.27
CA GLU A 58 9.08 2.64 6.72
C GLU A 58 8.29 1.65 7.59
N ARG A 59 7.25 0.99 7.07
CA ARG A 59 6.36 0.14 7.87
C ARG A 59 6.75 -1.33 7.86
N SER A 60 6.10 -2.07 8.76
CA SER A 60 6.36 -3.50 8.93
C SER A 60 5.98 -4.29 7.69
N TRP A 61 6.70 -5.40 7.49
CA TRP A 61 6.53 -6.35 6.39
C TRP A 61 5.07 -6.70 6.09
N GLY A 62 4.24 -6.85 7.13
CA GLY A 62 2.82 -7.22 6.97
C GLY A 62 1.99 -6.19 6.19
N VAL A 63 2.30 -4.89 6.29
CA VAL A 63 1.57 -3.85 5.52
C VAL A 63 2.01 -3.87 4.05
N VAL A 64 3.30 -4.09 3.80
CA VAL A 64 3.84 -4.21 2.44
C VAL A 64 3.28 -5.45 1.76
N LEU A 65 3.31 -6.60 2.44
CA LEU A 65 2.79 -7.86 1.92
C LEU A 65 1.27 -7.78 1.67
N GLY A 66 0.52 -7.16 2.60
CA GLY A 66 -0.90 -6.90 2.41
C GLY A 66 -1.18 -5.97 1.23
N PHE A 67 -0.31 -4.98 0.98
CA PHE A 67 -0.44 -4.07 -0.16
C PHE A 67 -0.19 -4.80 -1.48
N VAL A 68 0.86 -5.63 -1.56
CA VAL A 68 1.12 -6.50 -2.72
C VAL A 68 -0.08 -7.43 -2.95
N GLY A 69 -0.60 -8.06 -1.90
CA GLY A 69 -1.79 -8.92 -1.99
C GLY A 69 -3.03 -8.16 -2.47
N ALA A 70 -3.26 -6.94 -2.01
CA ALA A 70 -4.37 -6.10 -2.46
C ALA A 70 -4.24 -5.67 -3.94
N VAL A 71 -3.00 -5.54 -4.45
CA VAL A 71 -2.73 -5.30 -5.88
C VAL A 71 -3.12 -6.51 -6.72
N GLU A 72 -2.89 -7.73 -6.22
CA GLU A 72 -3.19 -8.97 -6.92
C GLU A 72 -4.68 -9.36 -6.87
N ASP A 73 -5.36 -9.13 -5.73
CA ASP A 73 -6.78 -9.48 -5.53
C ASP A 73 -7.71 -8.80 -6.56
N LEU A 74 -7.29 -7.66 -7.10
CA LEU A 74 -8.02 -6.91 -8.14
C LEU A 74 -7.51 -7.14 -9.57
N GLY A 75 -6.47 -7.96 -9.76
CA GLY A 75 -5.79 -8.09 -11.05
C GLY A 75 -5.42 -9.51 -11.51
N CYS A 76 -5.44 -10.53 -10.66
CA CYS A 76 -4.95 -11.86 -11.05
C CYS A 76 -5.66 -13.02 -10.30
N PRO A 77 -6.47 -13.82 -11.01
CA PRO A 77 -6.37 -15.28 -10.87
C PRO A 77 -4.92 -15.74 -11.11
N PRO A 78 -4.55 -17.03 -10.91
CA PRO A 78 -3.26 -17.55 -11.39
C PRO A 78 -3.21 -17.44 -12.93
N CYS A 79 -2.90 -16.26 -13.42
CA CYS A 79 -2.87 -15.93 -14.83
C CYS A 79 -1.43 -16.12 -15.27
N PHE A 80 -1.23 -17.16 -16.05
CA PHE A 80 -0.04 -17.30 -16.87
C PHE A 80 -0.28 -16.52 -18.18
N PRO A 81 0.62 -15.62 -18.60
CA PRO A 81 1.88 -15.26 -17.94
C PRO A 81 1.69 -14.28 -16.78
N PRO A 82 2.57 -14.33 -15.77
CA PRO A 82 2.51 -13.44 -14.62
C PRO A 82 2.63 -11.96 -15.05
N PRO A 83 1.91 -11.04 -14.38
CA PRO A 83 1.89 -9.65 -14.77
C PRO A 83 3.29 -9.04 -14.67
N PRO A 84 3.67 -8.14 -15.60
CA PRO A 84 4.98 -7.53 -15.58
C PRO A 84 5.14 -6.68 -14.30
N PRO A 85 6.35 -6.64 -13.69
CA PRO A 85 6.62 -5.87 -12.47
C PRO A 85 6.28 -4.38 -12.60
N ARG A 86 6.11 -3.89 -13.83
CA ARG A 86 5.52 -2.59 -14.13
C ARG A 86 4.19 -2.34 -13.41
N GLN A 87 3.23 -3.26 -13.36
CA GLN A 87 1.93 -2.97 -12.71
C GLN A 87 2.06 -2.67 -11.20
N PHE A 88 2.95 -3.38 -10.52
CA PHE A 88 3.27 -3.11 -9.12
C PHE A 88 3.94 -1.74 -8.95
N LEU A 89 4.93 -1.43 -9.79
CA LEU A 89 5.65 -0.15 -9.79
C LEU A 89 4.78 1.07 -10.18
N TRP A 90 3.61 0.86 -10.79
CA TRP A 90 2.66 1.95 -11.11
C TRP A 90 1.79 2.37 -9.92
N SER A 91 1.71 1.50 -8.91
CA SER A 91 0.83 1.68 -7.74
C SER A 91 1.40 2.67 -6.72
N PHE A 92 2.71 2.91 -6.71
CA PHE A 92 3.38 3.86 -5.81
C PHE A 92 4.65 4.43 -6.47
N ARG A 93 5.22 5.51 -5.93
CA ARG A 93 6.56 5.95 -6.34
C ARG A 93 7.60 5.21 -5.52
N LEU A 94 8.60 4.63 -6.20
CA LEU A 94 9.76 4.04 -5.55
C LEU A 94 10.44 5.08 -4.64
N PRO A 95 10.68 4.75 -3.36
CA PRO A 95 11.49 5.59 -2.49
C PRO A 95 12.93 5.63 -2.99
N GLY A 96 13.63 6.75 -2.75
CA GLY A 96 15.02 6.92 -3.20
C GLY A 96 16.05 6.12 -2.39
N GLU A 97 15.67 5.59 -1.23
CA GLU A 97 16.54 4.80 -0.36
C GLU A 97 16.57 3.33 -0.81
N ALA A 98 17.76 2.83 -1.16
CA ALA A 98 17.95 1.47 -1.65
C ALA A 98 17.37 0.40 -0.72
N GLN A 99 17.49 0.57 0.61
CA GLN A 99 16.96 -0.38 1.59
C GLN A 99 15.43 -0.48 1.54
N LYS A 100 14.73 0.62 1.26
CA LYS A 100 13.27 0.62 1.13
C LYS A 100 12.83 -0.06 -0.16
N ILE A 101 13.59 0.13 -1.24
CA ILE A 101 13.36 -0.54 -2.53
C ILE A 101 13.53 -2.05 -2.38
N ASP A 102 14.62 -2.48 -1.73
CA ASP A 102 14.94 -3.90 -1.54
C ASP A 102 13.81 -4.65 -0.81
N ARG A 103 13.29 -4.07 0.28
CA ARG A 103 12.13 -4.62 1.01
C ARG A 103 10.87 -4.74 0.14
N MET A 104 10.58 -3.73 -0.68
CA MET A 104 9.40 -3.77 -1.55
C MET A 104 9.56 -4.83 -2.64
N MET A 105 10.77 -4.95 -3.20
CA MET A 105 11.11 -5.97 -4.18
C MET A 105 11.04 -7.37 -3.59
N GLU A 106 11.51 -7.57 -2.36
CA GLU A 106 11.45 -8.86 -1.67
C GLU A 106 9.99 -9.26 -1.37
N ALA A 107 9.15 -8.31 -0.96
CA ALA A 107 7.73 -8.57 -0.69
C ALA A 107 6.98 -8.93 -1.97
N PHE A 108 7.30 -8.25 -3.07
CA PHE A 108 6.81 -8.60 -4.40
C PHE A 108 7.29 -9.99 -4.83
N ALA A 109 8.58 -10.30 -4.67
CA ALA A 109 9.16 -11.58 -5.08
C ALA A 109 8.58 -12.76 -4.29
N GLN A 110 8.44 -12.66 -2.97
CA GLN A 110 7.81 -13.71 -2.15
C GLN A 110 6.39 -14.00 -2.64
N ARG A 111 5.62 -12.94 -2.92
CA ARG A 111 4.25 -13.10 -3.37
C ARG A 111 4.16 -13.66 -4.78
N TYR A 112 5.02 -13.20 -5.67
CA TYR A 112 5.14 -13.72 -7.04
C TYR A 112 5.48 -15.22 -7.04
N CYS A 113 6.43 -15.67 -6.21
CA CYS A 113 6.77 -17.09 -6.08
C CYS A 113 5.61 -17.92 -5.49
N LEU A 114 4.81 -17.36 -4.58
CA LEU A 114 3.62 -18.04 -4.03
C LEU A 114 2.53 -18.23 -5.10
N CYS A 115 2.36 -17.25 -5.98
CA CYS A 115 1.35 -17.29 -7.04
C CYS A 115 1.81 -18.06 -8.30
N ASN A 116 3.12 -18.23 -8.49
CA ASN A 116 3.72 -18.98 -9.59
C ASN A 116 4.79 -19.96 -9.05
N PRO A 117 4.36 -21.12 -8.50
CA PRO A 117 5.25 -22.17 -8.00
C PRO A 117 6.03 -22.89 -9.12
#